data_AF-A0A494Z484-F1
#
_entry.id   AF-A0A494Z484-F1
#
_cell.length_a   1.000
_cell.length_b   1.000
_cell.length_c   1.000
_cell.angle_alpha   90.00
_cell.angle_beta   90.00
_cell.angle_gamma   90.00
#
_symmetry.space_group_name_H-M   'P 1'
#
loop_
_entity.id
_entity.type
_entity.pdbx_description
1 polymer ?
#
loop_
_entity_poly.entity_id
_entity_poly.type
_entity_poly.pdbx_seq_one_letter_code
_entity_poly.pdbx_strand_id
1 'polypeptide(L)'
;MWNITKEAKGKFSRCNLLPIHESDHDWEIVLREAEEEGEDIIAALKADLLEVKEELLQILPDCFIPYVENGTLNQPTLPKTIRENYLQWMREADREFEQVLDAAHENTAHAVRSLPAAVQEVFNESLHDSIIERIEREGDTLHLYINTESGFQTKSMIHFTFRQIRAEDTDDPIQVGQWLVYNELQKTGDSFHFRVLFDSPEAEWTITMKHLDAEYFYRPCLYTVLQDEGKMEETSFSEFLAQLNPEHDYWFITPHVTCAIKELSENIVIENGNIEWAQNKMVVTVGKACFTYALDAYNPIEFIYTNVYEDPYAHQNEPVAMDELEQAALSDDIELQVRAWNTMYTNPKELADIINCVLYKMEITEENEMIRTVYVNHFYKEGILTESIIEKYHTIID
;
A
#
# COMPACT_ATOMS: atom_id res chain seq x y z
N MET A 1 -12.61 24.68 3.12
CA MET A 1 -12.13 24.21 4.44
C MET A 1 -11.60 22.81 4.18
N TRP A 2 -10.45 22.47 4.74
CA TRP A 2 -9.84 21.16 4.54
C TRP A 2 -10.48 20.14 5.49
N ASN A 3 -10.71 18.93 5.00
CA ASN A 3 -11.11 17.81 5.86
C ASN A 3 -9.85 17.22 6.49
N ILE A 4 -8.86 16.90 5.66
CA ILE A 4 -7.59 16.35 6.13
C ILE A 4 -6.71 17.48 6.70
N THR A 5 -6.38 17.33 7.98
CA THR A 5 -5.53 18.26 8.72
C THR A 5 -4.64 17.48 9.68
N LYS A 6 -3.47 18.03 10.02
CA LYS A 6 -2.59 17.48 11.07
C LYS A 6 -3.31 17.35 12.41
N GLU A 7 -4.23 18.27 12.71
CA GLU A 7 -5.06 18.22 13.93
C GLU A 7 -6.02 17.01 13.92
N ALA A 8 -6.71 16.76 12.81
CA ALA A 8 -7.62 15.61 12.68
C ALA A 8 -6.85 14.28 12.78
N LYS A 9 -5.72 14.16 12.06
CA LYS A 9 -4.82 13.01 12.16
C LYS A 9 -4.33 12.82 13.60
N GLY A 10 -3.83 13.89 14.23
CA GLY A 10 -3.35 13.86 15.61
C GLY A 10 -4.42 13.45 16.62
N LYS A 11 -5.67 13.92 16.45
CA LYS A 11 -6.80 13.48 17.30
C LYS A 11 -7.04 11.97 17.15
N PHE A 12 -7.09 11.47 15.91
CA PHE A 12 -7.26 10.05 15.62
C PHE A 12 -6.12 9.20 16.19
N SER A 13 -4.86 9.56 15.92
CA SER A 13 -3.68 8.86 16.45
C SER A 13 -3.67 8.81 17.97
N ARG A 14 -4.07 9.92 18.64
CA ARG A 14 -4.14 9.96 20.10
C ARG A 14 -5.18 9.00 20.67
N CYS A 15 -6.33 8.86 20.03
CA CYS A 15 -7.36 7.89 20.46
C CYS A 15 -6.90 6.44 20.29
N ASN A 16 -5.95 6.21 19.38
CA ASN A 16 -5.37 4.90 19.06
C ASN A 16 -4.00 4.64 19.69
N LEU A 17 -3.59 5.41 20.71
CA LEU A 17 -2.30 5.24 21.40
C LEU A 17 -2.15 3.88 22.09
N LEU A 18 -3.26 3.28 22.55
CA LEU A 18 -3.24 2.03 23.29
C LEU A 18 -4.36 1.10 22.79
N PRO A 19 -4.15 0.39 21.67
CA PRO A 19 -5.03 -0.70 21.28
C PRO A 19 -4.99 -1.80 22.35
N ILE A 20 -6.12 -2.48 22.56
CA ILE A 20 -6.23 -3.59 23.51
C ILE A 20 -6.96 -4.76 22.84
N HIS A 21 -6.69 -5.99 23.28
CA HIS A 21 -7.33 -7.19 22.72
C HIS A 21 -8.86 -7.14 22.85
N GLU A 22 -9.54 -7.45 21.75
CA GLU A 22 -10.95 -7.14 21.57
C GLU A 22 -11.88 -8.17 22.21
N SER A 23 -11.46 -9.44 22.21
CA SER A 23 -12.27 -10.56 22.66
C SER A 23 -11.58 -11.40 23.75
N ASP A 24 -12.36 -12.22 24.48
CA ASP A 24 -11.77 -13.17 25.46
C ASP A 24 -10.92 -14.22 24.73
N HIS A 25 -11.28 -14.53 23.48
CA HIS A 25 -10.55 -15.47 22.61
C HIS A 25 -9.19 -14.92 22.19
N ASP A 26 -9.10 -13.64 21.84
CA ASP A 26 -7.83 -12.97 21.49
C ASP A 26 -6.85 -13.04 22.66
N TRP A 27 -7.35 -12.84 23.89
CA TRP A 27 -6.55 -12.98 25.11
C TRP A 27 -6.07 -14.41 25.32
N GLU A 28 -6.90 -15.42 25.07
CA GLU A 28 -6.50 -16.83 25.18
C GLU A 28 -5.38 -17.17 24.18
N ILE A 29 -5.45 -16.66 22.95
CA ILE A 29 -4.42 -16.86 21.93
C ILE A 29 -3.10 -16.22 22.37
N VAL A 30 -3.13 -14.93 22.68
CA VAL A 30 -1.91 -14.16 22.99
C VAL A 30 -1.23 -14.66 24.26
N LEU A 31 -2.00 -15.08 25.27
CA LEU A 31 -1.43 -15.67 26.48
C LEU A 31 -0.78 -17.04 26.23
N ARG A 32 -1.36 -17.85 25.33
CA ARG A 32 -0.80 -19.14 24.94
C ARG A 32 0.50 -18.95 24.17
N GLU A 33 0.51 -18.06 23.17
CA GLU A 33 1.71 -17.74 22.38
C GLU A 33 2.84 -17.22 23.27
N ALA A 34 2.54 -16.28 24.17
CA ALA A 34 3.53 -15.78 25.13
C ALA A 34 4.09 -16.89 26.04
N GLU A 35 3.28 -17.86 26.45
CA GLU A 35 3.76 -19.01 27.21
C GLU A 35 4.68 -19.92 26.38
N GLU A 36 4.35 -20.15 25.11
CA GLU A 36 5.14 -20.95 24.17
C GLU A 36 6.49 -20.30 23.86
N GLU A 37 6.53 -18.99 23.72
CA GLU A 37 7.74 -18.20 23.41
C GLU A 37 8.54 -17.80 24.66
N GLY A 38 7.96 -17.97 25.85
CA GLY A 38 8.57 -17.60 27.13
C GLY A 38 8.61 -16.09 27.37
N GLU A 39 7.65 -15.35 26.79
CA GLU A 39 7.52 -13.91 26.91
C GLU A 39 6.69 -13.49 28.14
N ASP A 40 7.08 -12.38 28.78
CA ASP A 40 6.30 -11.76 29.86
C ASP A 40 5.40 -10.67 29.27
N ILE A 41 4.31 -11.10 28.61
CA ILE A 41 3.36 -10.20 27.95
C ILE A 41 2.70 -9.22 28.94
N ILE A 42 2.51 -9.62 30.20
CA ILE A 42 1.95 -8.75 31.23
C ILE A 42 2.88 -7.59 31.54
N ALA A 43 4.20 -7.85 31.64
CA ALA A 43 5.19 -6.80 31.81
C ALA A 43 5.30 -5.89 30.58
N ALA A 44 5.25 -6.47 29.37
CA ALA A 44 5.26 -5.72 28.10
C ALA A 44 4.08 -4.74 28.03
N LEU A 45 2.85 -5.24 28.18
CA LEU A 45 1.63 -4.41 28.20
C LEU A 45 1.71 -3.29 29.24
N LYS A 46 2.26 -3.57 30.43
CA LYS A 46 2.42 -2.54 31.46
C LYS A 46 3.42 -1.47 31.05
N ALA A 47 4.47 -1.82 30.31
CA ALA A 47 5.42 -0.87 29.75
C ALA A 47 4.74 0.00 28.68
N ASP A 48 3.98 -0.60 27.77
CA ASP A 48 3.24 0.11 26.72
C ASP A 48 2.28 1.15 27.30
N LEU A 49 1.47 0.75 28.29
CA LEU A 49 0.56 1.67 28.98
C LEU A 49 1.32 2.78 29.72
N LEU A 50 2.50 2.49 30.27
CA LEU A 50 3.31 3.49 30.95
C LEU A 50 3.89 4.52 29.98
N GLU A 51 4.31 4.08 28.80
CA GLU A 51 4.85 4.93 27.73
C GLU A 51 3.83 5.97 27.29
N VAL A 52 2.59 5.55 27.04
CA VAL A 52 1.53 6.45 26.53
C VAL A 52 0.69 7.10 27.64
N LYS A 53 0.97 6.81 28.92
CA LYS A 53 0.14 7.20 30.07
C LYS A 53 -0.19 8.68 30.10
N GLU A 54 0.81 9.54 29.98
CA GLU A 54 0.65 10.99 30.14
C GLU A 54 -0.22 11.59 29.03
N GLU A 55 -0.10 11.07 27.81
CA GLU A 55 -0.88 11.52 26.66
C GLU A 55 -2.32 11.01 26.73
N LEU A 56 -2.48 9.75 27.14
CA LEU A 56 -3.76 9.08 27.24
C LEU A 56 -4.65 9.74 28.31
N LEU A 57 -4.09 10.14 29.46
CA LEU A 57 -4.81 10.86 30.52
C LEU A 57 -5.36 12.23 30.10
N GLN A 58 -4.88 12.81 28.99
CA GLN A 58 -5.36 14.11 28.51
C GLN A 58 -6.62 14.01 27.64
N ILE A 59 -6.92 12.83 27.10
CA ILE A 59 -8.01 12.62 26.14
C ILE A 59 -9.05 11.59 26.59
N LEU A 60 -8.70 10.72 27.53
CA LEU A 60 -9.61 9.67 27.95
C LEU A 60 -10.83 10.22 28.69
N PRO A 61 -12.01 9.62 28.46
CA PRO A 61 -13.13 9.76 29.37
C PRO A 61 -12.77 9.39 30.82
N ASP A 62 -13.30 10.15 31.78
CA ASP A 62 -13.00 10.01 33.21
C ASP A 62 -13.19 8.58 33.76
N CYS A 63 -14.10 7.81 33.16
CA CYS A 63 -14.38 6.43 33.58
C CYS A 63 -13.18 5.48 33.40
N PHE A 64 -12.22 5.81 32.53
CA PHE A 64 -11.03 4.98 32.28
C PHE A 64 -9.83 5.38 33.13
N ILE A 65 -9.81 6.59 33.70
CA ILE A 65 -8.68 7.12 34.50
C ILE A 65 -8.22 6.14 35.61
N PRO A 66 -9.12 5.54 36.42
CA PRO A 66 -8.69 4.62 37.47
C PRO A 66 -7.90 3.41 36.95
N TYR A 67 -8.22 2.94 35.74
CA TYR A 67 -7.59 1.78 35.09
C TYR A 67 -6.23 2.13 34.46
N VAL A 68 -6.06 3.38 34.03
CA VAL A 68 -4.74 3.90 33.62
C VAL A 68 -3.83 4.13 34.83
N GLU A 69 -4.37 4.71 35.89
CA GLU A 69 -3.59 5.03 37.10
C GLU A 69 -3.06 3.77 37.78
N ASN A 70 -3.88 2.72 37.86
CA ASN A 70 -3.51 1.45 38.48
C ASN A 70 -2.82 0.45 37.52
N GLY A 71 -2.68 0.78 36.23
CA GLY A 71 -1.98 -0.03 35.24
C GLY A 71 -2.75 -1.25 34.75
N THR A 72 -4.09 -1.22 34.75
CA THR A 72 -4.94 -2.37 34.38
C THR A 72 -5.72 -2.19 33.07
N LEU A 73 -5.64 -1.02 32.42
CA LEU A 73 -6.44 -0.72 31.23
C LEU A 73 -6.20 -1.68 30.06
N ASN A 74 -4.98 -2.15 29.84
CA ASN A 74 -4.65 -3.09 28.76
C ASN A 74 -4.31 -4.49 29.28
N GLN A 75 -4.90 -4.89 30.41
CA GLN A 75 -4.60 -6.17 31.05
C GLN A 75 -5.77 -7.15 30.89
N PRO A 76 -5.52 -8.48 30.88
CA PRO A 76 -6.59 -9.48 30.80
C PRO A 76 -7.53 -9.45 32.01
N THR A 77 -7.09 -8.82 33.10
CA THR A 77 -7.89 -8.59 34.30
C THR A 77 -8.87 -7.42 34.20
N LEU A 78 -8.84 -6.65 33.10
CA LEU A 78 -9.78 -5.56 32.88
C LEU A 78 -11.21 -6.11 32.85
N PRO A 79 -12.16 -5.56 33.64
CA PRO A 79 -13.54 -6.00 33.57
C PRO A 79 -14.11 -5.88 32.16
N LYS A 80 -14.77 -6.93 31.68
CA LYS A 80 -15.30 -7.02 30.31
C LYS A 80 -16.13 -5.81 29.88
N THR A 81 -17.00 -5.32 30.76
CA THR A 81 -17.83 -4.13 30.48
C THR A 81 -17.00 -2.85 30.29
N ILE A 82 -15.87 -2.72 30.97
CA ILE A 82 -14.96 -1.57 30.81
C ILE A 82 -14.19 -1.71 29.51
N ARG A 83 -13.74 -2.93 29.19
CA ARG A 83 -13.07 -3.24 27.91
C ARG A 83 -13.95 -2.90 26.73
N GLU A 84 -15.18 -3.39 26.72
CA GLU A 84 -16.17 -3.12 25.67
C GLU A 84 -16.43 -1.61 25.51
N ASN A 85 -16.57 -0.88 26.62
CA ASN A 85 -16.75 0.58 26.58
C ASN A 85 -15.53 1.31 26.01
N TYR A 86 -14.31 0.86 26.34
CA TYR A 86 -13.07 1.44 25.83
C TYR A 86 -12.93 1.22 24.32
N LEU A 87 -13.15 -0.02 23.87
CA LEU A 87 -13.16 -0.37 22.45
C LEU A 87 -14.24 0.41 21.70
N GLN A 88 -15.43 0.60 22.29
CA GLN A 88 -16.46 1.43 21.68
C GLN A 88 -16.05 2.90 21.55
N TRP A 89 -15.36 3.45 22.54
CA TRP A 89 -14.83 4.82 22.47
C TRP A 89 -13.78 4.96 21.36
N MET A 90 -12.87 4.00 21.21
CA MET A 90 -11.90 3.98 20.11
C MET A 90 -12.60 3.89 18.74
N ARG A 91 -13.51 2.92 18.57
CA ARG A 91 -14.26 2.73 17.31
C ARG A 91 -15.10 3.95 16.91
N GLU A 92 -15.60 4.71 17.88
CA GLU A 92 -16.28 5.97 17.60
C GLU A 92 -15.32 7.02 17.03
N ALA A 93 -14.11 7.13 17.60
CA ALA A 93 -13.08 8.02 17.08
C ALA A 93 -12.62 7.59 15.68
N ASP A 94 -12.48 6.29 15.43
CA ASP A 94 -12.17 5.76 14.10
C ASP A 94 -13.25 6.15 13.10
N ARG A 95 -14.52 5.94 13.44
CA ARG A 95 -15.66 6.32 12.60
C ARG A 95 -15.71 7.82 12.31
N GLU A 96 -15.39 8.67 13.29
CA GLU A 96 -15.28 10.12 13.07
C GLU A 96 -14.18 10.45 12.06
N PHE A 97 -13.03 9.76 12.12
CA PHE A 97 -11.93 9.99 11.19
C PHE A 97 -12.21 9.42 9.80
N GLU A 98 -12.87 8.27 9.68
CA GLU A 98 -13.35 7.73 8.40
C GLU A 98 -14.26 8.71 7.67
N GLN A 99 -15.15 9.43 8.38
CA GLN A 99 -15.97 10.48 7.76
C GLN A 99 -15.13 11.64 7.21
N VAL A 100 -13.99 11.93 7.84
CA VAL A 100 -13.03 12.94 7.34
C VAL A 100 -12.35 12.43 6.07
N LEU A 101 -11.96 11.16 6.04
CA LEU A 101 -11.36 10.50 4.88
C LEU A 101 -12.35 10.45 3.70
N ASP A 102 -13.60 10.04 3.95
CA ASP A 102 -14.68 10.01 2.96
C ASP A 102 -14.91 11.40 2.34
N ALA A 103 -15.04 12.44 3.16
CA ALA A 103 -15.23 13.81 2.68
C ALA A 103 -14.04 14.31 1.84
N ALA A 104 -12.81 13.94 2.22
CA ALA A 104 -11.60 14.27 1.47
C ALA A 104 -11.52 13.51 0.13
N HIS A 105 -11.91 12.24 0.13
CA HIS A 105 -12.01 11.42 -1.07
C HIS A 105 -13.05 12.00 -2.04
N GLU A 106 -14.24 12.37 -1.56
CA GLU A 106 -15.29 13.00 -2.38
C GLU A 106 -14.82 14.32 -3.01
N ASN A 107 -14.15 15.18 -2.23
CA ASN A 107 -13.57 16.43 -2.73
C ASN A 107 -12.54 16.17 -3.82
N THR A 108 -11.65 15.20 -3.60
CA THR A 108 -10.62 14.79 -4.55
C THR A 108 -11.26 14.27 -5.84
N ALA A 109 -12.21 13.34 -5.74
CA ALA A 109 -12.95 12.79 -6.87
C ALA A 109 -13.70 13.87 -7.68
N HIS A 110 -14.20 14.93 -7.02
CA HIS A 110 -14.81 16.06 -7.70
C HIS A 110 -13.78 16.92 -8.45
N ALA A 111 -12.67 17.27 -7.80
CA ALA A 111 -11.63 18.13 -8.36
C ALA A 111 -10.93 17.47 -9.56
N VAL A 112 -10.58 16.19 -9.43
CA VAL A 112 -9.82 15.41 -10.41
C VAL A 112 -10.52 15.31 -11.77
N ARG A 113 -11.86 15.30 -11.82
CA ARG A 113 -12.63 15.28 -13.08
C ARG A 113 -12.34 16.45 -14.02
N SER A 114 -11.77 17.55 -13.49
CA SER A 114 -11.38 18.73 -14.28
C SER A 114 -9.92 18.71 -14.74
N LEU A 115 -9.16 17.66 -14.44
CA LEU A 115 -7.74 17.54 -14.72
C LEU A 115 -7.46 16.60 -15.90
N PRO A 116 -6.25 16.62 -16.48
CA PRO A 116 -5.85 15.69 -17.55
C PRO A 116 -6.02 14.22 -17.14
N ALA A 117 -6.27 13.34 -18.11
CA ALA A 117 -6.52 11.91 -17.87
C ALA A 117 -5.43 11.24 -17.04
N ALA A 118 -4.16 11.54 -17.31
CA ALA A 118 -3.03 11.00 -16.56
C ALA A 118 -3.12 11.32 -15.06
N VAL A 119 -3.54 12.54 -14.70
CA VAL A 119 -3.77 12.90 -13.29
C VAL A 119 -4.94 12.11 -12.71
N GLN A 120 -6.01 11.91 -13.49
CA GLN A 120 -7.15 11.11 -13.03
C GLN A 120 -6.75 9.67 -12.74
N GLU A 121 -5.93 9.07 -13.59
CA GLU A 121 -5.43 7.71 -13.41
C GLU A 121 -4.54 7.56 -12.18
N VAL A 122 -3.74 8.58 -11.85
CA VAL A 122 -2.97 8.61 -10.61
C VAL A 122 -3.89 8.63 -9.39
N PHE A 123 -4.90 9.50 -9.36
CA PHE A 123 -5.83 9.63 -8.23
C PHE A 123 -6.90 8.53 -8.15
N ASN A 124 -6.95 7.60 -9.11
CA ASN A 124 -7.78 6.39 -9.01
C ASN A 124 -7.19 5.36 -8.03
N GLU A 125 -5.91 5.49 -7.70
CA GLU A 125 -5.20 4.66 -6.72
C GLU A 125 -4.78 5.52 -5.52
N SER A 126 -4.51 4.88 -4.38
CA SER A 126 -4.18 5.59 -3.14
C SER A 126 -2.70 5.98 -3.11
N LEU A 127 -2.39 7.27 -2.87
CA LEU A 127 -1.03 7.78 -2.67
C LEU A 127 -0.42 7.45 -1.29
N HIS A 128 -1.13 6.68 -0.46
CA HIS A 128 -0.65 6.24 0.85
C HIS A 128 0.64 5.43 0.71
N ASP A 129 1.53 5.56 1.70
CA ASP A 129 2.85 4.92 1.76
C ASP A 129 3.78 5.23 0.58
N SER A 130 3.51 6.28 -0.18
CA SER A 130 4.40 6.71 -1.26
C SER A 130 5.48 7.65 -0.72
N ILE A 131 6.66 7.68 -1.32
CA ILE A 131 7.81 8.44 -0.84
C ILE A 131 8.19 9.52 -1.84
N ILE A 132 8.52 10.73 -1.35
CA ILE A 132 9.16 11.74 -2.21
C ILE A 132 10.57 11.28 -2.58
N GLU A 133 10.80 10.95 -3.84
CA GLU A 133 12.09 10.52 -4.37
C GLU A 133 12.94 11.72 -4.82
N ARG A 134 12.30 12.71 -5.47
CA ARG A 134 13.01 13.88 -6.02
C ARG A 134 12.11 15.10 -6.09
N ILE A 135 12.71 16.26 -5.84
CA ILE A 135 12.07 17.57 -5.87
C ILE A 135 12.88 18.49 -6.80
N GLU A 136 12.24 19.04 -7.82
CA GLU A 136 12.86 20.04 -8.71
C GLU A 136 11.97 21.29 -8.81
N ARG A 137 12.57 22.47 -8.70
CA ARG A 137 11.85 23.75 -8.73
C ARG A 137 12.38 24.65 -9.84
N GLU A 138 11.47 25.14 -10.67
CA GLU A 138 11.77 26.03 -11.79
C GLU A 138 10.76 27.18 -11.83
N GLY A 139 11.14 28.34 -11.27
CA GLY A 139 10.27 29.52 -11.25
C GLY A 139 8.97 29.26 -10.47
N ASP A 140 7.83 29.30 -11.16
CA ASP A 140 6.49 29.03 -10.63
C ASP A 140 6.02 27.59 -10.88
N THR A 141 6.97 26.69 -11.16
CA THR A 141 6.73 25.27 -11.39
C THR A 141 7.47 24.40 -10.36
N LEU A 142 6.77 23.39 -9.85
CA LEU A 142 7.31 22.34 -8.99
C LEU A 142 7.13 21.00 -9.69
N HIS A 143 8.22 20.25 -9.79
CA HIS A 143 8.23 18.85 -10.18
C HIS A 143 8.46 18.01 -8.94
N LEU A 144 7.56 17.07 -8.70
CA LEU A 144 7.61 16.17 -7.55
C LEU A 144 7.56 14.73 -8.06
N TYR A 145 8.63 13.99 -7.79
CA TYR A 145 8.75 12.58 -8.15
C TYR A 145 8.47 11.74 -6.92
N ILE A 146 7.49 10.85 -7.04
CA ILE A 146 6.95 10.03 -5.96
C ILE A 146 7.22 8.57 -6.31
N ASN A 147 7.99 7.89 -5.48
CA ASN A 147 8.13 6.44 -5.51
C ASN A 147 6.91 5.82 -4.80
N THR A 148 6.23 4.90 -5.45
CA THR A 148 4.99 4.28 -4.96
C THR A 148 5.16 2.79 -4.66
N GLU A 149 6.38 2.25 -4.75
CA GLU A 149 6.68 0.81 -4.58
C GLU A 149 6.37 0.28 -3.17
N SER A 150 6.35 1.14 -2.16
CA SER A 150 5.96 0.79 -0.80
C SER A 150 4.46 0.82 -0.55
N GLY A 151 3.65 1.25 -1.52
CA GLY A 151 2.19 1.32 -1.43
C GLY A 151 1.48 0.27 -2.29
N PHE A 152 0.16 0.21 -2.17
CA PHE A 152 -0.70 -0.69 -2.94
C PHE A 152 -1.10 -0.06 -4.29
N GLN A 153 -0.12 0.24 -5.14
CA GLN A 153 -0.35 0.83 -6.46
C GLN A 153 0.28 0.00 -7.58
N THR A 154 -0.32 0.05 -8.76
CA THR A 154 0.27 -0.53 -9.97
C THR A 154 1.41 0.33 -10.49
N LYS A 155 1.26 1.65 -10.41
CA LYS A 155 2.29 2.63 -10.79
C LYS A 155 3.42 2.53 -9.78
N SER A 156 4.66 2.70 -10.23
CA SER A 156 5.87 2.57 -9.41
C SER A 156 6.62 3.89 -9.23
N MET A 157 6.46 4.81 -10.19
CA MET A 157 7.01 6.15 -10.13
C MET A 157 5.99 7.13 -10.71
N ILE A 158 5.67 8.18 -9.97
CA ILE A 158 4.77 9.26 -10.41
C ILE A 158 5.56 10.56 -10.44
N HIS A 159 5.45 11.31 -11.54
CA HIS A 159 5.98 12.65 -11.68
C HIS A 159 4.84 13.66 -11.76
N PHE A 160 4.56 14.33 -10.63
CA PHE A 160 3.64 15.46 -10.63
C PHE A 160 4.33 16.73 -11.11
N THR A 161 3.64 17.49 -11.96
CA THR A 161 4.08 18.80 -12.41
C THR A 161 3.03 19.86 -12.06
N PHE A 162 3.33 20.65 -11.03
CA PHE A 162 2.50 21.76 -10.56
C PHE A 162 2.95 23.04 -11.25
N ARG A 163 2.10 23.69 -12.06
CA ARG A 163 2.45 24.90 -12.82
C ARG A 163 1.61 26.10 -12.42
N GLN A 164 2.19 27.28 -12.53
CA GLN A 164 1.59 28.55 -12.12
C GLN A 164 1.17 28.51 -10.65
N ILE A 165 2.13 28.14 -9.81
CA ILE A 165 1.96 28.08 -8.35
C ILE A 165 1.67 29.49 -7.83
N ARG A 166 0.58 29.60 -7.05
CA ARG A 166 0.08 30.86 -6.49
C ARG A 166 0.41 31.02 -5.01
N ALA A 167 0.41 29.91 -4.29
CA ALA A 167 0.67 29.86 -2.87
C ALA A 167 1.15 28.46 -2.50
N GLU A 168 1.96 28.41 -1.46
CA GLU A 168 2.43 27.19 -0.82
C GLU A 168 2.41 27.50 0.68
N ASP A 169 1.74 26.64 1.45
CA ASP A 169 1.59 26.76 2.90
C ASP A 169 2.03 25.46 3.53
N THR A 170 2.89 25.55 4.55
CA THR A 170 3.44 24.37 5.20
C THR A 170 3.97 24.71 6.59
N ASP A 171 3.84 23.76 7.51
CA ASP A 171 4.48 23.85 8.82
C ASP A 171 5.98 23.52 8.76
N ASP A 172 6.38 22.59 7.88
CA ASP A 172 7.76 22.23 7.60
C ASP A 172 8.03 21.98 6.10
N PRO A 173 9.18 22.38 5.54
CA PRO A 173 9.45 22.22 4.11
C PRO A 173 9.41 20.76 3.63
N ILE A 174 8.88 20.54 2.41
CA ILE A 174 8.97 19.23 1.76
C ILE A 174 10.42 18.81 1.53
N GLN A 175 10.70 17.53 1.73
CA GLN A 175 12.03 16.94 1.56
C GLN A 175 11.96 15.52 1.00
N VAL A 176 13.04 15.10 0.33
CA VAL A 176 13.21 13.72 -0.15
C VAL A 176 13.17 12.76 1.04
N GLY A 177 12.51 11.62 0.86
CA GLY A 177 12.31 10.59 1.89
C GLY A 177 11.05 10.75 2.73
N GLN A 178 10.26 11.81 2.55
CA GLN A 178 8.98 11.95 3.25
C GLN A 178 7.92 11.02 2.69
N TRP A 179 7.15 10.42 3.60
CA TRP A 179 6.08 9.49 3.29
C TRP A 179 4.74 10.22 3.16
N LEU A 180 4.02 9.99 2.08
CA LEU A 180 2.67 10.49 1.87
C LEU A 180 1.69 9.58 2.62
N VAL A 181 0.98 10.13 3.59
CA VAL A 181 -0.01 9.36 4.37
C VAL A 181 -1.42 9.68 3.90
N TYR A 182 -1.81 10.96 3.95
CA TYR A 182 -3.14 11.39 3.52
C TYR A 182 -3.06 12.52 2.53
N ASN A 183 -4.01 12.58 1.60
CA ASN A 183 -4.09 13.64 0.64
C ASN A 183 -5.53 14.10 0.40
N GLU A 184 -5.67 15.37 0.01
CA GLU A 184 -6.94 15.94 -0.40
C GLU A 184 -6.70 16.93 -1.55
N LEU A 185 -7.47 16.80 -2.63
CA LEU A 185 -7.46 17.74 -3.75
C LEU A 185 -8.79 18.50 -3.79
N GLN A 186 -8.71 19.83 -3.79
CA GLN A 186 -9.88 20.70 -3.93
C GLN A 186 -9.75 21.58 -5.16
N LYS A 187 -10.89 21.91 -5.79
CA LYS A 187 -10.97 22.89 -6.88
C LYS A 187 -11.75 24.11 -6.43
N THR A 188 -11.13 25.29 -6.53
CA THR A 188 -11.77 26.58 -6.21
C THR A 188 -11.66 27.52 -7.41
N GLY A 189 -12.79 27.72 -8.11
CA GLY A 189 -12.80 28.48 -9.36
C GLY A 189 -11.88 27.86 -10.41
N ASP A 190 -10.87 28.62 -10.85
CA ASP A 190 -9.87 28.21 -11.85
C ASP A 190 -8.56 27.71 -11.22
N SER A 191 -8.55 27.41 -9.91
CA SER A 191 -7.36 26.91 -9.20
C SER A 191 -7.63 25.57 -8.54
N PHE A 192 -6.56 24.80 -8.43
CA PHE A 192 -6.49 23.55 -7.69
C PHE A 192 -5.66 23.77 -6.43
N HIS A 193 -6.05 23.10 -5.37
CA HIS A 193 -5.38 23.11 -4.09
C HIS A 193 -5.14 21.66 -3.71
N PHE A 194 -3.88 21.29 -3.55
CA PHE A 194 -3.50 19.95 -3.17
C PHE A 194 -2.86 19.98 -1.79
N ARG A 195 -3.44 19.21 -0.86
CA ARG A 195 -2.95 19.04 0.49
C ARG A 195 -2.44 17.63 0.68
N VAL A 196 -1.30 17.51 1.35
CA VAL A 196 -0.71 16.24 1.75
C VAL A 196 -0.29 16.32 3.22
N LEU A 197 -0.59 15.27 3.97
CA LEU A 197 0.01 15.02 5.28
C LEU A 197 1.15 14.02 5.09
N PHE A 198 2.35 14.46 5.44
CA PHE A 198 3.54 13.65 5.39
C PHE A 198 3.83 12.98 6.74
N ASP A 199 4.64 11.94 6.70
CA ASP A 199 5.29 11.35 7.86
C ASP A 199 6.80 11.21 7.64
N SER A 200 7.55 11.14 8.75
CA SER A 200 9.01 11.00 8.82
C SER A 200 9.79 12.01 7.96
N PRO A 201 9.78 13.31 8.31
CA PRO A 201 9.09 13.95 9.45
C PRO A 201 7.65 14.35 9.11
N GLU A 202 6.83 14.43 10.15
CA GLU A 202 5.43 14.82 10.03
C GLU A 202 5.25 16.29 9.62
N ALA A 203 4.63 16.53 8.46
CA ALA A 203 4.35 17.86 7.94
C ALA A 203 2.96 17.93 7.30
N GLU A 204 2.31 19.09 7.40
CA GLU A 204 1.15 19.46 6.59
C GLU A 204 1.63 20.39 5.48
N TRP A 205 1.41 19.99 4.23
CA TRP A 205 1.80 20.77 3.07
C TRP A 205 0.60 21.01 2.17
N THR A 206 0.41 22.26 1.75
CA THR A 206 -0.64 22.66 0.83
C THR A 206 -0.06 23.51 -0.30
N ILE A 207 -0.23 23.05 -1.54
CA ILE A 207 0.15 23.80 -2.74
C ILE A 207 -1.09 24.25 -3.52
N THR A 208 -1.10 25.50 -3.96
CA THR A 208 -2.15 26.07 -4.81
C THR A 208 -1.59 26.38 -6.19
N MET A 209 -2.19 25.80 -7.23
CA MET A 209 -1.74 25.92 -8.62
C MET A 209 -2.92 26.14 -9.57
N LYS A 210 -2.64 26.59 -10.80
CA LYS A 210 -3.66 26.59 -11.87
C LYS A 210 -3.69 25.31 -12.66
N HIS A 211 -2.54 24.65 -12.80
CA HIS A 211 -2.41 23.45 -13.61
C HIS A 211 -1.68 22.38 -12.82
N LEU A 212 -2.26 21.19 -12.80
CA LEU A 212 -1.63 19.96 -12.34
C LEU A 212 -1.56 19.01 -13.53
N ASP A 213 -0.38 18.44 -13.73
CA ASP A 213 -0.11 17.38 -14.70
C ASP A 213 0.57 16.21 -14.00
N ALA A 214 0.53 15.04 -14.62
CA ALA A 214 1.20 13.85 -14.12
C ALA A 214 1.74 13.00 -15.27
N GLU A 215 2.91 12.44 -15.05
CA GLU A 215 3.45 11.30 -15.79
C GLU A 215 3.67 10.16 -14.79
N TYR A 216 3.59 8.91 -15.24
CA TYR A 216 3.85 7.76 -14.37
C TYR A 216 4.46 6.61 -15.14
N PHE A 217 5.16 5.77 -14.40
CA PHE A 217 5.88 4.63 -14.92
C PHE A 217 5.65 3.41 -14.05
N TYR A 218 5.79 2.25 -14.66
CA TYR A 218 5.65 0.94 -14.05
C TYR A 218 7.01 0.26 -13.96
N ARG A 219 7.13 -0.69 -13.03
CA ARG A 219 8.17 -1.70 -13.09
C ARG A 219 7.91 -2.67 -14.26
N PRO A 220 8.95 -3.09 -15.00
CA PRO A 220 8.81 -4.22 -15.91
C PRO A 220 8.32 -5.45 -15.14
N CYS A 221 7.45 -6.28 -15.73
CA CYS A 221 6.91 -7.48 -15.06
C CYS A 221 8.02 -8.35 -14.45
N LEU A 222 9.13 -8.54 -15.16
CA LEU A 222 10.29 -9.31 -14.68
C LEU A 222 10.90 -8.74 -13.38
N TYR A 223 10.88 -7.42 -13.19
CA TYR A 223 11.40 -6.80 -11.98
C TYR A 223 10.63 -7.28 -10.75
N THR A 224 9.30 -7.24 -10.82
CA THR A 224 8.43 -7.65 -9.70
C THR A 224 8.63 -9.13 -9.38
N VAL A 225 8.70 -9.98 -10.41
CA VAL A 225 8.97 -11.42 -10.22
C VAL A 225 10.30 -11.65 -9.51
N LEU A 226 11.37 -10.99 -9.94
CA LEU A 226 12.69 -11.15 -9.32
C LEU A 226 12.74 -10.61 -7.89
N GLN A 227 12.03 -9.52 -7.62
CA GLN A 227 11.94 -8.91 -6.30
C GLN A 227 11.23 -9.87 -5.32
N ASP A 228 10.07 -10.39 -5.71
CA ASP A 228 9.24 -11.26 -4.88
C ASP A 228 9.90 -12.64 -4.66
N GLU A 229 10.68 -13.13 -5.63
CA GLU A 229 11.47 -14.35 -5.50
C GLU A 229 12.82 -14.16 -4.79
N GLY A 230 13.19 -12.92 -4.42
CA GLY A 230 14.48 -12.62 -3.78
C GLY A 230 15.71 -12.84 -4.69
N LYS A 231 15.53 -12.80 -6.02
CA LYS A 231 16.58 -13.07 -7.03
C LYS A 231 17.17 -11.81 -7.67
N MET A 232 16.79 -10.63 -7.19
CA MET A 232 17.30 -9.35 -7.70
C MET A 232 18.82 -9.21 -7.60
N GLU A 233 19.43 -9.67 -6.51
CA GLU A 233 20.90 -9.61 -6.32
C GLU A 233 21.65 -10.69 -7.11
N GLU A 234 20.99 -11.79 -7.44
CA GLU A 234 21.56 -12.92 -8.18
C GLU A 234 21.54 -12.69 -9.69
N THR A 235 20.62 -11.86 -10.16
CA THR A 235 20.42 -11.58 -11.58
C THR A 235 21.36 -10.48 -12.04
N SER A 236 22.20 -10.77 -13.03
CA SER A 236 23.05 -9.72 -13.59
C SER A 236 22.22 -8.72 -14.41
N PHE A 237 22.69 -7.48 -14.48
CA PHE A 237 22.03 -6.43 -15.26
C PHE A 237 21.84 -6.83 -16.74
N SER A 238 22.85 -7.48 -17.35
CA SER A 238 22.75 -7.97 -18.74
C SER A 238 21.70 -9.06 -18.92
N GLU A 239 21.57 -9.98 -17.96
CA GLU A 239 20.56 -11.04 -18.01
C GLU A 239 19.15 -10.48 -17.85
N PHE A 240 18.99 -9.48 -16.99
CA PHE A 240 17.72 -8.76 -16.82
C PHE A 240 17.29 -8.09 -18.13
N LEU A 241 18.17 -7.29 -18.74
CA LEU A 241 17.86 -6.57 -19.98
C LEU A 241 17.53 -7.51 -21.15
N ALA A 242 18.20 -8.66 -21.24
CA ALA A 242 17.96 -9.64 -22.30
C ALA A 242 16.58 -10.31 -22.22
N GLN A 243 15.93 -10.26 -21.06
CA GLN A 243 14.61 -10.86 -20.82
C GLN A 243 13.48 -9.83 -20.84
N LEU A 244 13.79 -8.54 -20.96
CA LEU A 244 12.78 -7.49 -21.10
C LEU A 244 12.02 -7.64 -22.42
N ASN A 245 10.73 -7.28 -22.39
CA ASN A 245 9.89 -7.28 -23.58
C ASN A 245 10.40 -6.21 -24.57
N PRO A 246 10.87 -6.59 -25.78
CA PRO A 246 11.46 -5.65 -26.73
C PRO A 246 10.44 -4.75 -27.43
N GLU A 247 9.14 -5.01 -27.27
CA GLU A 247 8.07 -4.17 -27.83
C GLU A 247 7.75 -2.96 -26.96
N HIS A 248 8.29 -2.91 -25.75
CA HIS A 248 8.02 -1.84 -24.78
C HIS A 248 9.04 -0.72 -24.87
N ASP A 249 8.58 0.50 -24.56
CA ASP A 249 9.46 1.63 -24.32
C ASP A 249 9.93 1.59 -22.86
N TYR A 250 11.20 1.90 -22.63
CA TYR A 250 11.79 1.89 -21.29
C TYR A 250 12.41 3.24 -20.93
N TRP A 251 12.44 3.51 -19.63
CA TRP A 251 13.06 4.67 -19.04
C TRP A 251 14.11 4.26 -18.03
N PHE A 252 15.20 5.02 -18.04
CA PHE A 252 16.22 4.99 -17.03
C PHE A 252 15.95 6.14 -16.05
N ILE A 253 15.43 5.80 -14.87
CA ILE A 253 15.05 6.78 -13.84
C ILE A 253 15.94 6.57 -12.62
N THR A 254 16.63 7.64 -12.25
CA THR A 254 17.54 7.68 -11.09
C THR A 254 17.11 8.82 -10.15
N PRO A 255 17.69 8.91 -8.95
CA PRO A 255 17.44 10.04 -8.04
C PRO A 255 17.74 11.44 -8.61
N HIS A 256 18.40 11.54 -9.76
CA HIS A 256 18.80 12.82 -10.35
C HIS A 256 18.28 13.09 -11.77
N VAL A 257 17.95 12.03 -12.53
CA VAL A 257 17.54 12.17 -13.94
C VAL A 257 16.53 11.10 -14.34
N THR A 258 15.67 11.48 -15.29
CA THR A 258 14.76 10.59 -16.03
C THR A 258 15.12 10.67 -17.50
N CYS A 259 15.47 9.55 -18.13
CA CYS A 259 15.84 9.51 -19.54
C CYS A 259 15.13 8.34 -20.24
N ALA A 260 14.57 8.59 -21.42
CA ALA A 260 14.11 7.48 -22.27
C ALA A 260 15.30 6.64 -22.73
N ILE A 261 15.14 5.31 -22.75
CA ILE A 261 16.11 4.36 -23.29
C ILE A 261 15.85 4.23 -24.79
N LYS A 262 16.88 4.52 -25.60
CA LYS A 262 16.83 4.42 -27.06
C LYS A 262 17.19 3.03 -27.56
N GLU A 263 18.05 2.32 -26.82
CA GLU A 263 18.51 0.99 -27.17
C GLU A 263 18.79 0.18 -25.90
N LEU A 264 18.09 -0.95 -25.77
CA LEU A 264 18.32 -1.96 -24.74
C LEU A 264 19.45 -2.87 -25.20
N SER A 265 20.64 -2.67 -24.63
CA SER A 265 21.79 -3.55 -24.79
C SER A 265 22.61 -3.55 -23.50
N GLU A 266 23.66 -4.37 -23.41
CA GLU A 266 24.61 -4.33 -22.28
C GLU A 266 25.15 -2.91 -22.02
N ASN A 267 25.20 -2.07 -23.06
CA ASN A 267 25.51 -0.65 -22.95
C ASN A 267 24.27 0.17 -23.32
N ILE A 268 23.34 0.30 -22.38
CA ILE A 268 22.11 1.08 -22.57
C ILE A 268 22.45 2.45 -23.17
N VAL A 269 21.76 2.78 -24.26
CA VAL A 269 21.83 4.11 -24.86
C VAL A 269 20.63 4.90 -24.36
N ILE A 270 20.87 5.93 -23.56
CA ILE A 270 19.84 6.83 -23.06
C ILE A 270 19.72 8.08 -23.93
N GLU A 271 18.56 8.71 -23.91
CA GLU A 271 18.35 9.98 -24.57
C GLU A 271 19.26 11.08 -24.02
N ASN A 272 19.93 11.82 -24.91
CA ASN A 272 20.77 12.97 -24.60
C ASN A 272 21.90 12.67 -23.59
N GLY A 273 22.33 11.41 -23.50
CA GLY A 273 23.31 10.98 -22.52
C GLY A 273 23.96 9.64 -22.83
N ASN A 274 24.79 9.18 -21.89
CA ASN A 274 25.42 7.88 -21.88
C ASN A 274 25.60 7.36 -20.45
N ILE A 275 25.69 6.04 -20.33
CA ILE A 275 26.00 5.35 -19.08
C ILE A 275 27.37 4.68 -19.24
N GLU A 276 28.28 4.94 -18.32
CA GLU A 276 29.61 4.34 -18.27
C GLU A 276 29.73 3.45 -17.03
N TRP A 277 30.16 2.21 -17.24
CA TRP A 277 30.37 1.23 -16.19
C TRP A 277 31.85 1.18 -15.79
N ALA A 278 32.13 1.32 -14.50
CA ALA A 278 33.44 1.06 -13.91
C ALA A 278 33.31 0.05 -12.77
N GLN A 279 34.43 -0.51 -12.30
CA GLN A 279 34.48 -1.70 -11.43
C GLN A 279 33.51 -1.73 -10.24
N ASN A 280 33.13 -0.58 -9.66
CA ASN A 280 32.13 -0.52 -8.58
C ASN A 280 31.22 0.71 -8.67
N LYS A 281 31.08 1.29 -9.87
CA LYS A 281 30.28 2.50 -10.05
C LYS A 281 29.70 2.61 -11.44
N MET A 282 28.52 3.21 -11.50
CA MET A 282 27.85 3.61 -12.72
C MET A 282 27.91 5.14 -12.83
N VAL A 283 28.36 5.65 -13.97
CA VAL A 283 28.40 7.09 -14.25
C VAL A 283 27.39 7.42 -15.33
N VAL A 284 26.43 8.26 -15.00
CA VAL A 284 25.36 8.69 -15.90
C VAL A 284 25.62 10.13 -16.31
N THR A 285 25.83 10.37 -17.60
CA THR A 285 26.04 11.71 -18.14
C THR A 285 24.87 12.09 -19.02
N VAL A 286 24.22 13.22 -18.73
CA VAL A 286 23.08 13.75 -19.50
C VAL A 286 23.34 15.22 -19.80
N GLY A 287 23.50 15.55 -21.08
CA GLY A 287 23.90 16.89 -21.52
C GLY A 287 25.23 17.33 -20.90
N LYS A 288 25.19 18.24 -19.93
CA LYS A 288 26.38 18.74 -19.20
C LYS A 288 26.47 18.21 -17.76
N ALA A 289 25.45 17.49 -17.30
CA ALA A 289 25.40 16.97 -15.95
C ALA A 289 26.00 15.56 -15.92
N CYS A 290 26.64 15.22 -14.81
CA CYS A 290 27.30 13.93 -14.61
C CYS A 290 27.01 13.47 -13.18
N PHE A 291 26.46 12.27 -13.04
CA PHE A 291 26.04 11.67 -11.78
C PHE A 291 26.76 10.34 -11.61
N THR A 292 27.18 10.02 -10.40
CA THR A 292 27.91 8.77 -10.09
C THR A 292 27.17 8.02 -8.99
N TYR A 293 26.89 6.75 -9.25
CA TYR A 293 26.21 5.83 -8.35
C TYR A 293 27.13 4.68 -8.01
N ALA A 294 27.23 4.33 -6.73
CA ALA A 294 28.04 3.20 -6.27
C ALA A 294 27.20 1.92 -6.37
N LEU A 295 27.74 0.88 -7.01
CA LEU A 295 26.99 -0.35 -7.33
C LEU A 295 26.74 -1.25 -6.11
N ASP A 296 27.37 -0.95 -4.98
CA ASP A 296 27.11 -1.56 -3.68
C ASP A 296 25.92 -0.92 -2.93
N ALA A 297 25.51 0.28 -3.35
CA ALA A 297 24.38 1.01 -2.76
C ALA A 297 23.17 1.11 -3.72
N TYR A 298 23.38 0.93 -5.01
CA TYR A 298 22.34 1.04 -6.04
C TYR A 298 22.42 -0.12 -7.02
N ASN A 299 21.35 -0.90 -7.13
CA ASN A 299 21.23 -1.93 -8.15
C ASN A 299 20.72 -1.27 -9.46
N PRO A 300 21.45 -1.34 -10.58
CA PRO A 300 21.01 -0.69 -11.81
C PRO A 300 19.68 -1.20 -12.38
N ILE A 301 19.26 -2.41 -12.01
CA ILE A 301 17.95 -2.96 -12.37
C ILE A 301 16.83 -2.07 -11.79
N GLU A 302 17.01 -1.52 -10.58
CA GLU A 302 16.07 -0.61 -9.90
C GLU A 302 15.89 0.73 -10.61
N PHE A 303 16.68 1.03 -11.65
CA PHE A 303 16.53 2.23 -12.45
C PHE A 303 15.77 2.01 -13.76
N ILE A 304 15.32 0.77 -14.04
CA ILE A 304 14.57 0.45 -15.25
C ILE A 304 13.07 0.52 -14.97
N TYR A 305 12.39 1.32 -15.78
CA TYR A 305 10.94 1.52 -15.76
C TYR A 305 10.38 1.42 -17.18
N THR A 306 9.06 1.23 -17.29
CA THR A 306 8.31 1.20 -18.55
C THR A 306 7.04 2.04 -18.43
N ASN A 307 6.44 2.43 -19.56
CA ASN A 307 5.13 3.06 -19.62
C ASN A 307 3.97 2.05 -19.82
N VAL A 308 4.28 0.76 -19.89
CA VAL A 308 3.29 -0.32 -20.05
C VAL A 308 3.18 -1.12 -18.75
N TYR A 309 1.97 -1.22 -18.23
CA TYR A 309 1.69 -2.15 -17.14
C TYR A 309 1.54 -3.58 -17.70
N GLU A 310 2.31 -4.50 -17.16
CA GLU A 310 2.14 -5.95 -17.36
C GLU A 310 1.90 -6.58 -15.99
N ASP A 311 0.80 -7.33 -15.86
CA ASP A 311 0.53 -8.11 -14.65
C ASP A 311 1.56 -9.25 -14.52
N PRO A 312 2.45 -9.23 -13.51
CA PRO A 312 3.47 -10.26 -13.33
C PRO A 312 2.86 -11.64 -13.04
N TYR A 313 1.62 -11.67 -12.58
CA TYR A 313 0.88 -12.86 -12.19
C TYR A 313 -0.25 -13.19 -13.16
N ALA A 314 -0.23 -12.65 -14.39
CA ALA A 314 -1.26 -12.94 -15.40
C ALA A 314 -1.45 -14.44 -15.65
N HIS A 315 -0.39 -15.24 -15.59
CA HIS A 315 -0.42 -16.69 -15.73
C HIS A 315 -1.28 -17.38 -14.64
N GLN A 316 -1.42 -16.76 -13.47
CA GLN A 316 -2.28 -17.24 -12.38
C GLN A 316 -3.77 -17.11 -12.69
N ASN A 317 -4.14 -16.37 -13.74
CA ASN A 317 -5.50 -16.24 -14.25
C ASN A 317 -5.79 -17.16 -15.43
N GLU A 318 -4.81 -17.96 -15.89
CA GLU A 318 -5.03 -18.95 -16.94
C GLU A 318 -5.94 -20.09 -16.46
N PRO A 319 -7.08 -20.35 -17.12
CA PRO A 319 -8.05 -21.34 -16.69
C PRO A 319 -7.45 -22.73 -16.53
N VAL A 320 -7.77 -23.39 -15.43
CA VAL A 320 -7.49 -24.81 -15.23
C VAL A 320 -8.59 -25.65 -15.86
N ALA A 321 -8.23 -26.79 -16.46
CA ALA A 321 -9.18 -27.69 -17.10
C ALA A 321 -10.19 -28.24 -16.08
N MET A 322 -11.46 -28.36 -16.47
CA MET A 322 -12.55 -28.71 -15.54
C MET A 322 -12.35 -30.04 -14.82
N ASP A 323 -11.73 -31.02 -15.48
CA ASP A 323 -11.44 -32.34 -14.94
C ASP A 323 -10.24 -32.36 -13.97
N GLU A 324 -9.43 -31.31 -13.96
CA GLU A 324 -8.26 -31.16 -13.08
C GLU A 324 -8.54 -30.19 -11.92
N LEU A 325 -9.58 -29.34 -12.01
CA LEU A 325 -9.88 -28.27 -11.07
C LEU A 325 -9.96 -28.71 -9.61
N GLU A 326 -10.68 -29.80 -9.33
CA GLU A 326 -10.86 -30.27 -7.95
C GLU A 326 -9.52 -30.71 -7.34
N GLN A 327 -8.69 -31.41 -8.12
CA GLN A 327 -7.37 -31.84 -7.68
C GLN A 327 -6.43 -30.66 -7.53
N ALA A 328 -6.46 -29.72 -8.48
CA ALA A 328 -5.64 -28.51 -8.48
C ALA A 328 -5.93 -27.64 -7.24
N ALA A 329 -7.21 -27.41 -6.93
CA ALA A 329 -7.63 -26.59 -5.78
C ALA A 329 -7.29 -27.21 -4.41
N LEU A 330 -7.05 -28.52 -4.35
CA LEU A 330 -6.71 -29.27 -3.15
C LEU A 330 -5.25 -29.77 -3.15
N SER A 331 -4.43 -29.35 -4.11
CA SER A 331 -3.04 -29.79 -4.26
C SER A 331 -2.11 -29.05 -3.28
N ASP A 332 -0.89 -29.53 -3.05
CA ASP A 332 0.12 -28.78 -2.27
C ASP A 332 0.87 -27.73 -3.12
N ASP A 333 0.52 -27.62 -4.41
CA ASP A 333 1.11 -26.65 -5.33
C ASP A 333 0.32 -25.34 -5.25
N ILE A 334 0.92 -24.33 -4.61
CA ILE A 334 0.28 -23.04 -4.33
C ILE A 334 -0.11 -22.33 -5.63
N GLU A 335 0.74 -22.34 -6.66
CA GLU A 335 0.46 -21.67 -7.93
C GLU A 335 -0.74 -22.32 -8.63
N LEU A 336 -0.75 -23.66 -8.65
CA LEU A 336 -1.86 -24.42 -9.23
C LEU A 336 -3.16 -24.26 -8.43
N GLN A 337 -3.08 -24.20 -7.09
CA GLN A 337 -4.22 -23.88 -6.24
C GLN A 337 -4.80 -22.51 -6.59
N VAL A 338 -3.97 -21.46 -6.64
CA VAL A 338 -4.40 -20.09 -6.95
C VAL A 338 -5.11 -20.04 -8.30
N ARG A 339 -4.54 -20.69 -9.32
CA ARG A 339 -5.17 -20.79 -10.65
C ARG A 339 -6.53 -21.48 -10.62
N ALA A 340 -6.66 -22.57 -9.86
CA ALA A 340 -7.93 -23.29 -9.74
C ALA A 340 -8.99 -22.41 -9.05
N TRP A 341 -8.62 -21.70 -7.98
CA TRP A 341 -9.51 -20.76 -7.31
C TRP A 341 -9.92 -19.58 -8.20
N ASN A 342 -8.99 -18.99 -8.95
CA ASN A 342 -9.28 -17.92 -9.91
C ASN A 342 -10.22 -18.40 -11.04
N THR A 343 -10.05 -19.63 -11.51
CA THR A 343 -10.93 -20.26 -12.51
C THR A 343 -12.36 -20.41 -11.96
N MET A 344 -12.50 -20.89 -10.72
CA MET A 344 -13.79 -21.03 -10.02
C MET A 344 -14.44 -19.68 -9.71
N TYR A 345 -13.66 -18.68 -9.30
CA TYR A 345 -14.12 -17.33 -9.03
C TYR A 345 -14.71 -16.65 -10.26
N THR A 346 -14.07 -16.85 -11.42
CA THR A 346 -14.49 -16.28 -12.70
C THR A 346 -15.75 -16.96 -13.26
N ASN A 347 -15.91 -18.27 -13.02
CA ASN A 347 -17.00 -19.07 -13.59
C ASN A 347 -17.86 -19.79 -12.52
N PRO A 348 -18.41 -19.07 -11.52
CA PRO A 348 -18.99 -19.68 -10.33
C PRO A 348 -20.21 -20.55 -10.64
N LYS A 349 -21.07 -20.11 -11.56
CA LYS A 349 -22.31 -20.83 -11.91
C LYS A 349 -22.05 -22.12 -12.69
N GLU A 350 -21.05 -22.13 -13.57
CA GLU A 350 -20.71 -23.31 -14.37
C GLU A 350 -19.97 -24.36 -13.55
N LEU A 351 -19.25 -23.93 -12.52
CA LEU A 351 -18.41 -24.77 -11.67
C LEU A 351 -19.03 -25.06 -10.29
N ALA A 352 -20.32 -24.77 -10.10
CA ALA A 352 -20.99 -24.85 -8.81
C ALA A 352 -20.81 -26.21 -8.10
N ASP A 353 -20.92 -27.32 -8.84
CA ASP A 353 -20.75 -28.67 -8.29
C ASP A 353 -19.31 -28.90 -7.78
N ILE A 354 -18.31 -28.46 -8.56
CA ILE A 354 -16.88 -28.58 -8.20
C ILE A 354 -16.57 -27.69 -7.00
N ILE A 355 -17.06 -26.44 -7.00
CA ILE A 355 -16.88 -25.49 -5.90
C ILE A 355 -17.41 -26.06 -4.59
N ASN A 356 -18.64 -26.59 -4.59
CA ASN A 356 -19.22 -27.20 -3.39
C ASN A 356 -18.43 -28.44 -2.94
N CYS A 357 -17.91 -29.25 -3.89
CA CYS A 357 -17.08 -30.41 -3.58
C CYS A 357 -15.75 -30.00 -2.92
N VAL A 358 -15.04 -29.03 -3.49
CA VAL A 358 -13.77 -28.50 -2.95
C VAL A 358 -13.99 -27.90 -1.57
N LEU A 359 -14.98 -27.01 -1.41
CA LEU A 359 -15.29 -26.37 -0.12
C LEU A 359 -15.69 -27.39 0.96
N TYR A 360 -16.34 -28.49 0.56
CA TYR A 360 -16.68 -29.58 1.48
C TYR A 360 -15.43 -30.28 2.01
N LYS A 361 -14.48 -30.61 1.12
CA LYS A 361 -13.25 -31.36 1.42
C LYS A 361 -12.18 -30.55 2.14
N MET A 362 -12.20 -29.23 1.99
CA MET A 362 -11.19 -28.35 2.57
C MET A 362 -11.26 -28.31 4.11
N GLU A 363 -10.12 -28.39 4.79
CA GLU A 363 -10.00 -28.20 6.25
C GLU A 363 -9.76 -26.73 6.58
N ILE A 364 -10.46 -26.14 7.55
CA ILE A 364 -10.27 -24.72 7.90
C ILE A 364 -8.99 -24.58 8.72
N THR A 365 -8.04 -23.77 8.25
CA THR A 365 -6.80 -23.43 8.95
C THR A 365 -6.64 -21.90 8.97
N GLU A 366 -5.84 -21.38 9.90
CA GLU A 366 -5.56 -19.94 10.00
C GLU A 366 -4.93 -19.39 8.71
N GLU A 367 -4.02 -20.16 8.09
CA GLU A 367 -3.30 -19.78 6.87
C GLU A 367 -4.19 -19.54 5.64
N ASN A 368 -5.43 -20.04 5.63
CA ASN A 368 -6.35 -19.90 4.49
C ASN A 368 -7.68 -19.22 4.83
N GLU A 369 -7.80 -18.67 6.04
CA GLU A 369 -9.03 -18.03 6.54
C GLU A 369 -9.41 -16.79 5.72
N MET A 370 -8.45 -15.91 5.42
CA MET A 370 -8.69 -14.67 4.66
C MET A 370 -9.11 -14.97 3.22
N ILE A 371 -8.39 -15.88 2.55
CA ILE A 371 -8.70 -16.33 1.19
C ILE A 371 -10.10 -16.94 1.12
N ARG A 372 -10.50 -17.71 2.13
CA ARG A 372 -11.83 -18.34 2.20
C ARG A 372 -12.93 -17.34 2.40
N THR A 373 -12.75 -16.35 3.26
CA THR A 373 -13.77 -15.33 3.50
C THR A 373 -14.12 -14.61 2.20
N VAL A 374 -13.12 -14.29 1.37
CA VAL A 374 -13.34 -13.67 0.05
C VAL A 374 -14.10 -14.61 -0.90
N TYR A 375 -13.61 -15.83 -1.10
CA TYR A 375 -14.21 -16.77 -2.07
C TYR A 375 -15.60 -17.26 -1.65
N VAL A 376 -15.77 -17.64 -0.38
CA VAL A 376 -17.05 -18.14 0.15
C VAL A 376 -18.12 -17.06 0.07
N ASN A 377 -17.82 -15.82 0.46
CA ASN A 377 -18.79 -14.72 0.34
C ASN A 377 -19.15 -14.42 -1.11
N HIS A 378 -18.19 -14.47 -2.05
CA HIS A 378 -18.47 -14.33 -3.47
C HIS A 378 -19.45 -15.41 -3.97
N PHE A 379 -19.15 -16.67 -3.67
CA PHE A 379 -20.01 -17.80 -4.09
C PHE A 379 -21.38 -17.82 -3.40
N TYR A 380 -21.45 -17.35 -2.15
CA TYR A 380 -22.72 -17.16 -1.45
C TYR A 380 -23.58 -16.11 -2.14
N LYS A 381 -23.00 -14.95 -2.49
CA LYS A 381 -23.68 -13.86 -3.22
C LYS A 381 -24.13 -14.29 -4.63
N GLU A 382 -23.36 -15.15 -5.28
CA GLU A 382 -23.74 -15.77 -6.56
C GLU A 382 -24.84 -16.86 -6.42
N GLY A 383 -25.19 -17.26 -5.20
CA GLY A 383 -26.29 -18.18 -4.91
C GLY A 383 -26.00 -19.63 -5.30
N ILE A 384 -24.74 -20.04 -5.35
CA ILE A 384 -24.33 -21.38 -5.81
C ILE A 384 -24.02 -22.36 -4.66
N LEU A 385 -23.95 -21.89 -3.42
CA LEU A 385 -23.59 -22.73 -2.26
C LEU A 385 -24.77 -23.60 -1.80
N THR A 386 -24.48 -24.86 -1.51
CA THR A 386 -25.43 -25.80 -0.90
C THR A 386 -25.62 -25.51 0.59
N GLU A 387 -26.74 -25.95 1.15
CA GLU A 387 -27.07 -25.77 2.58
C GLU A 387 -25.96 -26.30 3.50
N SER A 388 -25.36 -27.45 3.16
CA SER A 388 -24.25 -28.03 3.94
C SER A 388 -23.00 -27.17 3.97
N ILE A 389 -22.70 -26.44 2.88
CA ILE A 389 -21.55 -25.54 2.83
C ILE A 389 -21.87 -24.25 3.59
N ILE A 390 -23.09 -23.72 3.44
CA ILE A 390 -23.53 -22.54 4.20
C ILE A 390 -23.44 -22.82 5.71
N GLU A 391 -23.87 -23.99 6.17
CA GLU A 391 -23.76 -24.38 7.58
C GLU A 391 -22.30 -24.50 8.02
N LYS A 392 -21.43 -25.12 7.20
CA LYS A 392 -20.00 -25.26 7.51
C LYS A 392 -19.29 -23.91 7.66
N TYR A 393 -19.66 -22.92 6.85
CA TYR A 393 -18.99 -21.61 6.80
C TYR A 393 -19.85 -20.47 7.38
N HIS A 394 -20.86 -20.76 8.19
CA HIS A 394 -21.81 -19.77 8.70
C HIS A 394 -21.17 -18.62 9.51
N THR A 395 -19.97 -18.84 10.07
CA THR A 395 -19.24 -17.83 10.86
C THR A 395 -18.51 -16.80 10.01
N ILE A 396 -18.31 -17.06 8.71
CA ILE A 396 -17.55 -16.19 7.79
C ILE A 396 -18.39 -15.67 6.62
N ILE A 397 -19.68 -16.05 6.55
CA ILE A 397 -20.62 -15.55 5.54
C ILE A 397 -21.30 -14.30 6.09
N ASP A 398 -21.22 -13.21 5.32
CA ASP A 398 -21.86 -11.91 5.59
C ASP A 398 -23.17 -11.70 4.82
#